data_AF-A0A3P8M2Z8-F1
#
_entry.id   AF-A0A3P8M2Z8-F1
#
_cell.length_a   1.000
_cell.length_b   1.000
_cell.length_c   1.000
_cell.angle_alpha   90.00
_cell.angle_beta   90.00
_cell.angle_gamma   90.00
#
_symmetry.space_group_name_H-M   'P 1'
#
loop_
_entity.id
_entity.type
_entity.pdbx_description
1 polymer ?
#
loop_
_entity_poly.entity_id
_entity_poly.type
_entity_poly.pdbx_seq_one_letter_code
_entity_poly.pdbx_strand_id
1 'polypeptide(L)' 'MLIRGQTVQQTAHGLGYDSTTAFITMFKKGLGQSPGRYLASLTTTFR' A
#
# COMPACT_ATOMS: atom_id res chain seq x y z
N MET A 1 4.64 14.25 -16.59
CA MET A 1 5.36 13.84 -15.35
C MET A 1 4.45 12.95 -14.50
N LEU A 2 4.37 11.65 -14.78
CA LEU A 2 3.80 10.69 -13.82
C LEU A 2 4.93 9.79 -13.33
N ILE A 3 5.82 10.39 -12.54
CA ILE A 3 6.62 9.58 -11.62
C ILE A 3 5.63 9.15 -10.55
N ARG A 4 5.72 7.88 -10.13
CA ARG A 4 5.46 7.34 -8.78
C ARG A 4 4.45 6.20 -8.81
N GLY A 5 4.86 5.12 -8.16
CA GLY A 5 4.21 3.81 -8.14
C GLY A 5 2.70 3.85 -7.89
N GLN A 6 2.05 2.78 -8.36
CA GLN A 6 0.61 2.57 -8.25
C GLN A 6 0.07 3.05 -6.90
N THR A 7 -1.01 3.84 -6.94
CA THR A 7 -1.63 4.31 -5.71
C THR A 7 -2.18 3.13 -4.92
N VAL A 8 -2.26 3.26 -3.59
CA VAL A 8 -2.80 2.21 -2.71
C VAL A 8 -4.21 1.77 -3.16
N GLN A 9 -4.97 2.70 -3.76
CA GLN A 9 -6.27 2.44 -4.37
C GLN A 9 -6.20 1.56 -5.63
N GLN A 10 -5.23 1.79 -6.52
CA GLN A 10 -5.03 0.92 -7.69
C GLN A 10 -4.60 -0.49 -7.29
N THR A 11 -3.71 -0.62 -6.30
CA THR A 11 -3.33 -1.93 -5.76
C THR A 11 -4.52 -2.62 -5.11
N ALA A 12 -5.32 -1.91 -4.32
CA ALA A 12 -6.55 -2.46 -3.72
C ALA A 12 -7.53 -2.95 -4.79
N HIS A 13 -7.79 -2.14 -5.82
CA HIS A 13 -8.70 -2.49 -6.90
C HIS A 13 -8.19 -3.69 -7.72
N GLY A 14 -6.89 -3.74 -8.05
CA GLY A 14 -6.29 -4.86 -8.77
C GLY A 14 -6.30 -6.18 -8.00
N LEU A 15 -6.37 -6.12 -6.66
CA LEU A 15 -6.52 -7.28 -5.78
C LEU A 15 -7.99 -7.67 -5.55
N GLY A 16 -8.95 -6.94 -6.12
CA GLY A 16 -10.38 -7.20 -5.95
C GLY A 16 -10.98 -6.65 -4.65
N TYR A 17 -10.30 -5.73 -3.97
CA TYR A 17 -10.89 -5.04 -2.82
C TYR A 17 -11.81 -3.92 -3.28
N ASP A 18 -13.03 -3.91 -2.73
CA ASP A 18 -14.04 -2.89 -2.97
C ASP A 18 -13.62 -1.50 -2.45
N SER A 19 -12.76 -1.46 -1.42
CA SER A 19 -12.28 -0.22 -0.81
C SER A 19 -10.83 -0.30 -0.37
N THR A 20 -10.12 0.83 -0.52
CA THR A 20 -8.78 1.05 0.04
C THR A 20 -8.73 0.77 1.55
N THR A 21 -9.82 1.01 2.28
CA THR A 21 -9.89 0.76 3.74
C THR A 21 -9.89 -0.74 4.06
N ALA A 22 -10.56 -1.56 3.24
CA ALA A 22 -10.56 -3.02 3.39
C ALA A 22 -9.16 -3.59 3.11
N PHE A 23 -8.52 -3.08 2.05
CA PHE A 23 -7.12 -3.37 1.76
C PHE A 23 -6.19 -2.97 2.90
N ILE A 24 -6.26 -1.73 3.41
CA ILE A 24 -5.41 -1.26 4.53
C ILE A 24 -5.61 -2.14 5.77
N THR A 25 -6.86 -2.52 6.07
CA THR A 25 -7.19 -3.38 7.22
C THR A 25 -6.55 -4.75 7.08
N MET A 26 -6.71 -5.42 5.93
CA MET A 26 -6.09 -6.72 5.67
C MET A 26 -4.57 -6.64 5.57
N PHE A 27 -4.04 -5.59 4.93
CA PHE A 27 -2.60 -5.34 4.82
C PHE A 27 -1.97 -5.18 6.20
N LYS A 28 -2.58 -4.39 7.10
CA LYS A 28 -2.11 -4.24 8.47
C LYS A 28 -2.22 -5.55 9.27
N LYS A 29 -3.26 -6.36 9.02
CA LYS A 29 -3.38 -7.69 9.64
C LYS A 29 -2.32 -8.67 9.14
N GLY A 30 -1.99 -8.66 7.84
CA GLY A 30 -1.03 -9.59 7.23
C GLY A 30 0.43 -9.18 7.44
N LEU A 31 0.75 -7.89 7.29
CA LEU A 31 2.12 -7.35 7.36
C LEU A 31 2.44 -6.68 8.70
N GLY A 32 1.48 -6.56 9.61
CA GLY A 32 1.65 -5.95 10.93
C GLY A 32 1.78 -4.42 10.94
N GLN A 33 1.91 -3.79 9.76
CA GLN A 33 2.12 -2.35 9.62
C GLN A 33 1.20 -1.73 8.56
N SER A 34 0.94 -0.42 8.66
CA SER A 34 0.14 0.28 7.65
C SER A 34 0.95 0.44 6.34
N PRO A 35 0.28 0.46 5.17
CA PRO A 35 0.98 0.61 3.89
C PRO A 35 1.77 1.93 3.81
N GLY A 36 1.34 3.00 4.48
CA GLY A 36 2.13 4.24 4.58
C GLY A 36 3.48 4.06 5.31
N ARG A 37 3.50 3.30 6.41
CA ARG A 37 4.76 2.96 7.11
C ARG A 37 5.64 2.03 6.28
N TYR A 38 5.03 1.04 5.63
CA TYR A 38 5.74 0.14 4.72
C TYR A 38 6.39 0.92 3.56
N LEU A 39 5.68 1.85 2.93
CA LEU A 39 6.21 2.70 1.85
C LEU A 39 7.31 3.65 2.35
N ALA A 40 7.17 4.21 3.55
CA ALA A 40 8.22 5.03 4.17
C ALA A 40 9.48 4.19 4.49
N SER A 41 9.31 2.97 4.97
CA SER A 41 10.40 2.01 5.20
C SER A 41 11.07 1.59 3.88
N LEU A 42 10.29 1.26 2.85
CA LEU A 42 10.81 0.95 1.52
C LEU A 42 11.63 2.12 0.95
N THR A 43 11.11 3.34 1.05
CA THR A 43 11.83 4.56 0.62
C THR A 43 13.14 4.76 1.38
N THR A 44 13.23 4.27 2.62
CA THR A 44 14.45 4.34 3.44
C THR A 44 15.43 3.22 3.10
N THR A 45 14.95 2.03 2.75
CA THR A 45 15.78 0.88 2.36
C THR A 45 16.38 1.01 0.96
N PHE A 46 15.73 1.72 0.04
CA PHE A 46 16.29 2.03 -1.29
C PHE A 46 17.20 3.28 -1.27
N ARG A 47 18.16 3.34 -0.34
CA ARG A 47 19.22 4.37 -0.30
C ARG A 47 20.58 3.78 -0.63
#